data_AF-A0AA88WV13-F1
#
_entry.id   AF-A0AA88WV13-F1
#
_cell.length_a   1.000
_cell.length_b   1.000
_cell.length_c   1.000
_cell.angle_alpha   90.00
_cell.angle_beta   90.00
_cell.angle_gamma   90.00
#
_symmetry.space_group_name_H-M   'P 1'
#
loop_
_entity.id
_entity.type
_entity.pdbx_description
1 polymer ?
#
loop_
_entity_poly.entity_id
_entity_poly.type
_entity_poly.pdbx_seq_one_letter_code
_entity_poly.pdbx_strand_id
1 'polypeptide(L)'
;MDSILAGAAPVIDDGFPATKLFSQGYSYTYDDVIFLPHYIDFPADSVRLDTKLTRNIHLSTPCVASPMDTVTESAMAAALAHLGGVGIIHSNNSASDQSALIRAAKARRFPSLSDPIVVSSSDSIASVSEFGSSPCILVTKTGAKNSGLLGVVSKSDWLAMDDVNNKEARVSDYMVKSPVTVPSSYSFEDVAGYLANSKLDFVAMVDEGSGEVVDVVASADVERIKGYPRGGVPSLGADGKFLVGAAIGTREADKERLEHLVKAGANVVVLDSSQGNSSYQIEMIKYVKRTYPELDVIGGNVVTMYQAQNLIQAGVDGLRVGMGSGSICTTQEVCAVGRGQATAVYKVSSIAEQSGVPVIADGGISNSGHIVKALVLGASTVMMGSFLAGSNEAPGAYEFQGGHRVKKYRGMGSLEAMTKGSDARYLGDKEKLKIAQGVVGAVADKGSVLKFIPYSMQAVKQGLQDLGASSLQSAHDLLRSGVLRLEVRTGAAQIEGGVHGLAITLTMSSPITMVSEESTVEETSLHLKSTETSGSSHTERIPSSSLSALSRNAALTSSAKVFLVT
;
A
#
# COMPACT_ATOMS: atom_id res chain seq x y z
N MET A 1 32.81 55.39 -21.15
CA MET A 1 31.37 55.11 -21.28
C MET A 1 31.27 53.65 -21.66
N ASP A 2 30.62 52.87 -20.80
CA ASP A 2 29.98 51.55 -21.05
C ASP A 2 30.09 50.67 -19.80
N SER A 3 29.53 51.19 -18.71
CA SER A 3 29.02 50.43 -17.58
C SER A 3 27.50 50.46 -17.68
N ILE A 4 26.93 49.68 -18.60
CA ILE A 4 25.48 49.46 -18.64
C ILE A 4 25.17 48.30 -17.72
N LEU A 5 24.70 48.69 -16.54
CA LEU A 5 23.86 47.97 -15.60
C LEU A 5 23.05 46.84 -16.27
N ALA A 6 23.53 45.61 -16.16
CA ALA A 6 22.65 44.44 -16.19
C ALA A 6 21.86 44.47 -14.87
N GLY A 7 20.75 45.23 -14.86
CA GLY A 7 19.84 45.25 -13.73
C GLY A 7 19.36 43.83 -13.48
N ALA A 8 19.74 43.26 -12.33
CA ALA A 8 19.17 42.01 -11.87
C ALA A 8 17.64 42.19 -11.86
N ALA A 9 16.92 41.26 -12.51
CA ALA A 9 15.48 41.27 -12.49
C ALA A 9 14.99 41.39 -11.03
N PRO A 10 13.97 42.21 -10.74
CA PRO A 10 13.50 42.40 -9.38
C PRO A 10 13.10 41.05 -8.78
N VAL A 11 13.60 40.77 -7.57
CA VAL A 11 13.23 39.57 -6.82
C VAL A 11 11.74 39.70 -6.47
N ILE A 12 10.89 38.91 -7.11
CA ILE A 12 9.47 38.81 -6.79
C ILE A 12 9.36 38.05 -5.47
N ASP A 13 9.03 38.75 -4.38
CA ASP A 13 8.83 38.14 -3.06
C ASP A 13 7.37 37.71 -2.90
N ASP A 14 7.04 36.58 -3.52
CA ASP A 14 5.73 35.92 -3.46
C ASP A 14 5.88 34.48 -2.92
N GLY A 15 5.07 34.11 -1.93
CA GLY A 15 5.26 32.90 -1.10
C GLY A 15 6.59 32.86 -0.32
N PHE A 16 6.94 31.70 0.24
CA PHE A 16 8.15 31.49 1.04
C PHE A 16 9.08 30.41 0.45
N PRO A 17 10.41 30.58 0.50
CA PRO A 17 11.31 29.46 0.25
C PRO A 17 11.22 28.47 1.41
N ALA A 18 11.46 27.18 1.15
CA ALA A 18 11.32 26.12 2.15
C ALA A 18 12.20 26.35 3.39
N THR A 19 13.41 26.89 3.21
CA THR A 19 14.31 27.24 4.30
C THR A 19 13.69 28.23 5.27
N LYS A 20 13.02 29.28 4.76
CA LYS A 20 12.34 30.29 5.57
C LYS A 20 11.06 29.75 6.21
N LEU A 21 10.29 28.89 5.52
CA LEU A 21 9.06 28.32 6.06
C LEU A 21 9.34 27.35 7.22
N PHE A 22 10.28 26.42 7.04
CA PHE A 22 10.56 25.37 8.04
C PHE A 22 11.49 25.83 9.19
N SER A 23 11.94 27.09 9.18
CA SER A 23 12.74 27.71 10.25
C SER A 23 11.93 28.59 11.21
N GLN A 24 10.61 28.74 11.04
CA GLN A 24 9.78 29.67 11.83
C GLN A 24 9.39 29.17 13.23
N GLY A 25 9.90 28.00 13.65
CA GLY A 25 9.57 27.42 14.97
C GLY A 25 8.28 26.59 15.00
N TYR A 26 7.54 26.50 13.88
CA TYR A 26 6.37 25.64 13.77
C TYR A 26 6.70 24.25 13.21
N SER A 27 5.82 23.29 13.50
CA SER A 27 5.81 21.97 12.89
C SER A 27 4.59 21.84 12.00
N TYR A 28 4.79 21.40 10.77
CA TYR A 28 3.76 21.31 9.74
C TYR A 28 3.53 19.86 9.33
N THR A 29 2.29 19.56 9.01
CA THR A 29 1.84 18.35 8.32
C THR A 29 1.74 18.61 6.81
N TYR A 30 1.34 17.60 6.03
CA TYR A 30 1.14 17.79 4.60
C TYR A 30 -0.02 18.76 4.31
N ASP A 31 -1.09 18.78 5.10
CA ASP A 31 -2.23 19.66 4.84
C ASP A 31 -1.93 21.13 5.11
N ASP A 32 -1.00 21.42 6.01
CA ASP A 32 -0.61 22.79 6.35
C ASP A 32 0.16 23.49 5.22
N VAL A 33 0.80 22.74 4.31
CA VAL A 33 1.70 23.30 3.29
C VAL A 33 1.10 23.15 1.90
N ILE A 34 1.20 24.19 1.07
CA ILE A 34 0.91 24.14 -0.36
C ILE A 34 2.10 24.71 -1.15
N PHE A 35 2.28 24.24 -2.38
CA PHE A 35 3.28 24.75 -3.30
C PHE A 35 2.63 25.70 -4.29
N LEU A 36 3.33 26.78 -4.63
CA LEU A 36 2.90 27.67 -5.70
C LEU A 36 3.30 27.07 -7.07
N PRO A 37 2.42 27.14 -8.08
CA PRO A 37 2.75 26.69 -9.43
C PRO A 37 3.95 27.42 -10.03
N HIS A 38 4.62 26.78 -10.99
CA HIS A 38 5.75 27.37 -11.70
C HIS A 38 5.57 27.22 -13.22
N TYR A 39 6.50 27.81 -14.00
CA TYR A 39 6.55 27.70 -15.46
C TYR A 39 6.64 26.24 -15.94
N ILE A 40 5.88 25.92 -17.01
CA ILE A 40 5.75 24.58 -17.60
C ILE A 40 6.02 24.66 -19.10
N ASP A 41 6.94 23.84 -19.59
CA ASP A 41 7.27 23.70 -21.02
C ASP A 41 7.28 22.23 -21.50
N PHE A 42 6.74 21.31 -20.70
CA PHE A 42 6.67 19.87 -20.98
C PHE A 42 5.30 19.27 -20.59
N PRO A 43 4.88 18.14 -21.20
CA PRO A 43 3.63 17.46 -20.85
C PRO A 43 3.78 16.56 -19.60
N ALA A 44 2.69 16.33 -18.85
CA ALA A 44 2.66 15.49 -17.65
C ALA A 44 3.25 14.09 -17.88
N ASP A 45 2.96 13.46 -19.02
CA ASP A 45 3.39 12.09 -19.30
C ASP A 45 4.92 11.95 -19.38
N SER A 46 5.63 13.04 -19.72
CA SER A 46 7.09 13.10 -19.79
C SER A 46 7.76 13.19 -18.41
N VAL A 47 6.98 13.44 -17.34
CA VAL A 47 7.51 13.51 -15.97
C VAL A 47 8.03 12.14 -15.54
N ARG A 48 9.29 12.10 -15.11
CA ARG A 48 9.95 10.88 -14.63
C ARG A 48 9.83 10.74 -13.11
N LEU A 49 9.39 9.57 -12.67
CA LEU A 49 9.24 9.23 -11.25
C LEU A 49 10.34 8.29 -10.74
N ASP A 50 11.33 7.98 -11.58
CA ASP A 50 12.47 7.15 -11.22
C ASP A 50 13.21 7.73 -10.01
N THR A 51 13.55 6.85 -9.07
CA THR A 51 14.08 7.25 -7.77
C THR A 51 14.94 6.16 -7.16
N LYS A 52 15.44 6.44 -5.95
CA LYS A 52 16.22 5.53 -5.13
C LYS A 52 15.47 5.19 -3.84
N LEU A 53 15.35 3.89 -3.55
CA LEU A 53 14.90 3.41 -2.25
C LEU A 53 16.03 3.50 -1.22
N THR A 54 17.22 3.10 -1.68
CA THR A 54 18.49 3.08 -0.94
C THR A 54 19.59 3.55 -1.88
N ARG A 55 20.83 3.64 -1.41
CA ARG A 55 21.98 4.00 -2.26
C ARG A 55 22.08 3.16 -3.54
N ASN A 56 21.78 1.86 -3.43
CA ASN A 56 22.02 0.88 -4.48
C ASN A 56 20.72 0.38 -5.15
N ILE A 57 19.55 0.57 -4.54
CA ILE A 57 18.28 0.10 -5.08
C ILE A 57 17.51 1.25 -5.74
N HIS A 58 17.28 1.08 -7.04
CA HIS A 58 16.48 1.97 -7.87
C HIS A 58 15.04 1.46 -8.01
N LEU A 59 14.09 2.38 -8.09
CA LEU A 59 12.68 2.12 -8.35
C LEU A 59 12.21 3.03 -9.48
N SER A 60 11.38 2.54 -10.40
CA SER A 60 10.73 3.40 -11.41
C SER A 60 9.49 4.10 -10.86
N THR A 61 9.01 3.69 -9.68
CA THR A 61 7.85 4.28 -9.02
C THR A 61 8.13 4.44 -7.52
N PRO A 62 7.94 5.63 -6.95
CA PRO A 62 8.37 5.96 -5.58
C PRO A 62 7.45 5.38 -4.49
N CYS A 63 6.89 4.19 -4.70
CA CYS A 63 5.88 3.57 -3.85
C CYS A 63 6.46 2.39 -3.06
N VAL A 64 6.34 2.46 -1.73
CA VAL A 64 6.77 1.41 -0.81
C VAL A 64 5.57 0.94 0.03
N ALA A 65 5.29 -0.36 0.06
CA ALA A 65 4.26 -0.91 0.95
C ALA A 65 4.82 -1.11 2.37
N SER A 66 4.09 -0.64 3.38
CA SER A 66 4.54 -0.65 4.78
C SER A 66 4.63 -2.07 5.36
N PRO A 67 5.61 -2.37 6.24
CA PRO A 67 5.76 -3.68 6.87
C PRO A 67 4.73 -3.93 7.97
N MET A 68 3.49 -4.16 7.57
CA MET A 68 2.36 -4.42 8.45
C MET A 68 1.61 -5.68 8.01
N ASP A 69 1.14 -6.44 8.98
CA ASP A 69 0.37 -7.69 8.78
C ASP A 69 -1.02 -7.51 8.17
N THR A 70 -1.44 -6.27 7.96
CA THR A 70 -2.67 -5.86 7.26
C THR A 70 -2.37 -5.13 5.95
N VAL A 71 -1.11 -5.13 5.50
CA VAL A 71 -0.69 -4.40 4.29
C VAL A 71 0.17 -5.28 3.38
N THR A 72 1.27 -5.84 3.88
CA THR A 72 2.29 -6.42 3.01
C THR A 72 2.63 -7.87 3.35
N GLU A 73 2.13 -8.77 2.53
CA GLU A 73 2.58 -10.16 2.38
C GLU A 73 3.02 -10.40 0.92
N SER A 74 3.07 -11.67 0.48
CA SER A 74 3.63 -12.08 -0.80
C SER A 74 2.96 -11.43 -2.01
N ALA A 75 1.63 -11.38 -2.04
CA ALA A 75 0.85 -10.80 -3.13
C ALA A 75 1.08 -9.29 -3.30
N MET A 76 0.99 -8.52 -2.19
CA MET A 76 1.31 -7.09 -2.19
C MET A 76 2.73 -6.81 -2.65
N ALA A 77 3.71 -7.58 -2.15
CA ALA A 77 5.11 -7.39 -2.52
C ALA A 77 5.35 -7.64 -4.03
N ALA A 78 4.81 -8.72 -4.59
CA ALA A 78 4.90 -9.01 -6.01
C ALA A 78 4.17 -7.96 -6.88
N ALA A 79 2.98 -7.53 -6.46
CA ALA A 79 2.21 -6.52 -7.18
C ALA A 79 2.89 -5.15 -7.21
N LEU A 80 3.44 -4.69 -6.10
CA LEU A 80 4.19 -3.44 -6.06
C LEU A 80 5.50 -3.52 -6.84
N ALA A 81 6.23 -4.65 -6.74
CA ALA A 81 7.41 -4.88 -7.55
C ALA A 81 7.08 -4.86 -9.06
N HIS A 82 5.98 -5.51 -9.48
CA HIS A 82 5.51 -5.47 -10.86
C HIS A 82 5.22 -4.04 -11.35
N LEU A 83 4.71 -3.18 -10.48
CA LEU A 83 4.43 -1.78 -10.79
C LEU A 83 5.67 -0.87 -10.75
N GLY A 84 6.85 -1.39 -10.40
CA GLY A 84 8.09 -0.63 -10.26
C GLY A 84 8.31 0.02 -8.90
N GLY A 85 7.53 -0.37 -7.90
CA GLY A 85 7.72 -0.06 -6.48
C GLY A 85 8.32 -1.24 -5.71
N VAL A 86 8.09 -1.32 -4.40
CA VAL A 86 8.55 -2.43 -3.55
C VAL A 86 7.62 -2.68 -2.37
N GLY A 87 7.44 -3.94 -1.97
CA GLY A 87 6.81 -4.30 -0.69
C GLY A 87 7.83 -4.72 0.36
N ILE A 88 7.63 -4.26 1.62
CA ILE A 88 8.41 -4.71 2.78
C ILE A 88 7.59 -5.71 3.59
N ILE A 89 8.00 -6.98 3.62
CA ILE A 89 7.30 -8.03 4.38
C ILE A 89 7.45 -7.78 5.90
N HIS A 90 6.34 -7.80 6.63
CA HIS A 90 6.33 -7.56 8.08
C HIS A 90 7.01 -8.68 8.88
N SER A 91 7.40 -8.37 10.13
CA SER A 91 8.05 -9.31 11.07
C SER A 91 7.12 -9.93 12.10
N ASN A 92 5.81 -9.65 12.04
CA ASN A 92 4.77 -10.19 12.95
C ASN A 92 4.41 -11.67 12.72
N ASN A 93 5.42 -12.51 12.56
CA ASN A 93 5.37 -13.94 12.26
C ASN A 93 6.74 -14.58 12.64
N SER A 94 6.89 -15.90 12.52
CA SER A 94 8.20 -16.52 12.75
C SER A 94 9.20 -16.14 11.64
N ALA A 95 10.51 -16.27 11.90
CA ALA A 95 11.54 -16.03 10.89
C ALA A 95 11.39 -16.95 9.67
N SER A 96 10.93 -18.19 9.89
CA SER A 96 10.65 -19.17 8.85
C SER A 96 9.48 -18.73 7.97
N ASP A 97 8.37 -18.29 8.58
CA ASP A 97 7.16 -17.86 7.85
C ASP A 97 7.45 -16.60 7.04
N GLN A 98 8.17 -15.64 7.62
CA GLN A 98 8.59 -14.44 6.90
C GLN A 98 9.43 -14.78 5.66
N SER A 99 10.33 -15.75 5.80
CA SER A 99 11.18 -16.26 4.71
C SER A 99 10.37 -17.02 3.66
N ALA A 100 9.30 -17.71 4.05
CA ALA A 100 8.35 -18.33 3.13
C ALA A 100 7.61 -17.27 2.31
N LEU A 101 7.18 -16.16 2.93
CA LEU A 101 6.53 -15.04 2.23
C LEU A 101 7.46 -14.39 1.20
N ILE A 102 8.74 -14.18 1.53
CA ILE A 102 9.74 -13.66 0.58
C ILE A 102 9.89 -14.62 -0.60
N ARG A 103 10.08 -15.92 -0.34
CA ARG A 103 10.21 -16.93 -1.40
C ARG A 103 8.96 -16.98 -2.29
N ALA A 104 7.77 -16.88 -1.69
CA ALA A 104 6.51 -16.85 -2.42
C ALA A 104 6.40 -15.62 -3.33
N ALA A 105 6.76 -14.43 -2.85
CA ALA A 105 6.77 -13.21 -3.65
C ALA A 105 7.77 -13.30 -4.82
N LYS A 106 9.00 -13.78 -4.55
CA LYS A 106 10.06 -13.89 -5.56
C LYS A 106 9.84 -15.02 -6.57
N ALA A 107 9.06 -16.03 -6.22
CA ALA A 107 8.71 -17.13 -7.14
C ALA A 107 7.74 -16.69 -8.24
N ARG A 108 6.94 -15.65 -7.98
CA ARG A 108 5.96 -15.14 -8.94
C ARG A 108 6.64 -14.51 -10.16
N ARG A 109 6.06 -14.75 -11.35
CA ARG A 109 6.40 -14.03 -12.59
C ARG A 109 5.45 -12.88 -12.90
N PHE A 110 4.21 -13.02 -12.44
CA PHE A 110 3.16 -12.02 -12.62
C PHE A 110 2.52 -11.70 -11.26
N PRO A 111 1.84 -10.56 -11.12
CA PRO A 111 1.22 -10.16 -9.85
C PRO A 111 -0.09 -10.93 -9.59
N SER A 112 -0.02 -12.27 -9.59
CA SER A 112 -1.14 -13.17 -9.26
C SER A 112 -1.46 -13.11 -7.78
N LEU A 113 -2.76 -13.19 -7.47
CA LEU A 113 -3.23 -13.18 -6.07
C LEU A 113 -3.05 -14.54 -5.41
N SER A 114 -3.18 -15.61 -6.18
CA SER A 114 -3.13 -16.98 -5.66
C SER A 114 -1.69 -17.47 -5.51
N ASP A 115 -1.42 -18.14 -4.40
CA ASP A 115 -0.18 -18.90 -4.21
C ASP A 115 -0.44 -20.36 -4.60
N PRO A 116 0.35 -20.97 -5.51
CA PRO A 116 0.16 -22.36 -5.85
C PRO A 116 0.55 -23.25 -4.68
N ILE A 117 -0.38 -24.11 -4.29
CA ILE A 117 -0.21 -25.11 -3.24
C ILE A 117 0.48 -26.31 -3.85
N VAL A 118 1.53 -26.80 -3.19
CA VAL A 118 2.35 -27.91 -3.69
C VAL A 118 2.35 -29.02 -2.67
N VAL A 119 2.06 -30.24 -3.14
CA VAL A 119 1.97 -31.45 -2.33
C VAL A 119 2.75 -32.58 -3.00
N SER A 120 3.06 -33.62 -2.23
CA SER A 120 3.64 -34.87 -2.73
C SER A 120 2.56 -35.78 -3.30
N SER A 121 2.94 -36.73 -4.16
CA SER A 121 1.99 -37.72 -4.69
C SER A 121 1.44 -38.68 -3.61
N SER A 122 2.11 -38.79 -2.46
CA SER A 122 1.66 -39.60 -1.33
C SER A 122 0.70 -38.87 -0.39
N ASP A 123 0.52 -37.56 -0.57
CA ASP A 123 -0.36 -36.76 0.27
C ASP A 123 -1.83 -37.04 -0.08
N SER A 124 -2.73 -36.66 0.82
CA SER A 124 -4.17 -36.77 0.65
C SER A 124 -4.80 -35.38 0.71
N ILE A 125 -5.86 -35.18 -0.07
CA ILE A 125 -6.73 -34.00 0.05
C ILE A 125 -7.96 -34.44 0.84
N ALA A 126 -8.16 -33.83 2.00
CA ALA A 126 -9.29 -34.08 2.89
C ALA A 126 -10.47 -33.14 2.60
N SER A 127 -10.22 -31.94 2.07
CA SER A 127 -11.28 -30.96 1.84
C SER A 127 -10.97 -29.94 0.74
N VAL A 128 -12.01 -29.32 0.18
CA VAL A 128 -11.83 -28.26 -0.82
C VAL A 128 -11.15 -27.00 -0.27
N SER A 129 -11.15 -26.81 1.06
CA SER A 129 -10.44 -25.70 1.69
C SER A 129 -8.93 -25.79 1.53
N GLU A 130 -8.38 -26.97 1.27
CA GLU A 130 -6.95 -27.16 1.01
C GLU A 130 -6.48 -26.54 -0.30
N PHE A 131 -7.38 -26.21 -1.22
CA PHE A 131 -7.02 -25.44 -2.42
C PHE A 131 -6.81 -23.96 -2.11
N GLY A 132 -7.30 -23.46 -0.96
CA GLY A 132 -7.29 -22.04 -0.63
C GLY A 132 -7.86 -21.18 -1.77
N SER A 133 -7.11 -20.14 -2.16
CA SER A 133 -7.40 -19.28 -3.31
C SER A 133 -6.85 -19.81 -4.64
N SER A 134 -6.07 -20.89 -4.63
CA SER A 134 -5.49 -21.46 -5.85
C SER A 134 -6.54 -22.17 -6.70
N PRO A 135 -6.48 -22.08 -8.04
CA PRO A 135 -7.34 -22.87 -8.93
C PRO A 135 -6.93 -24.34 -8.96
N CYS A 136 -5.73 -24.69 -8.49
CA CYS A 136 -5.23 -26.06 -8.50
C CYS A 136 -4.25 -26.36 -7.36
N ILE A 137 -4.01 -27.64 -7.12
CA ILE A 137 -2.91 -28.14 -6.31
C ILE A 137 -1.88 -28.77 -7.25
N LEU A 138 -0.62 -28.37 -7.12
CA LEU A 138 0.49 -28.96 -7.86
C LEU A 138 1.04 -30.17 -7.13
N VAL A 139 1.26 -31.25 -7.86
CA VAL A 139 1.81 -32.48 -7.32
C VAL A 139 3.23 -32.63 -7.81
N THR A 140 4.19 -32.63 -6.89
CA THR A 140 5.63 -32.76 -7.20
C THR A 140 6.20 -34.01 -6.54
N LYS A 141 7.40 -34.45 -6.96
CA LYS A 141 8.04 -35.65 -6.39
C LYS A 141 8.25 -35.56 -4.87
N THR A 142 8.56 -34.38 -4.34
CA THR A 142 8.89 -34.19 -2.91
C THR A 142 7.89 -33.35 -2.14
N GLY A 143 6.83 -32.83 -2.79
CA GLY A 143 5.95 -31.82 -2.19
C GLY A 143 6.56 -30.44 -2.06
N ALA A 144 7.63 -30.14 -2.82
CA ALA A 144 8.28 -28.84 -2.83
C ALA A 144 8.30 -28.24 -4.25
N LYS A 145 8.26 -26.91 -4.36
CA LYS A 145 8.27 -26.19 -5.66
C LYS A 145 9.52 -26.50 -6.51
N ASN A 146 10.67 -26.72 -5.87
CA ASN A 146 11.94 -27.09 -6.50
C ASN A 146 12.04 -28.60 -6.81
N SER A 147 10.93 -29.23 -7.14
CA SER A 147 10.87 -30.61 -7.55
C SER A 147 10.04 -30.71 -8.82
N GLY A 148 10.42 -31.62 -9.70
CA GLY A 148 9.71 -31.85 -10.95
C GLY A 148 8.21 -32.09 -10.75
N LEU A 149 7.40 -31.47 -11.60
CA LEU A 149 5.95 -31.57 -11.62
C LEU A 149 5.53 -32.97 -12.11
N LEU A 150 4.70 -33.65 -11.33
CA LEU A 150 4.13 -34.97 -11.64
C LEU A 150 2.69 -34.86 -12.14
N GLY A 151 1.93 -33.94 -11.57
CA GLY A 151 0.51 -33.81 -11.84
C GLY A 151 -0.08 -32.52 -11.29
N VAL A 152 -1.34 -32.25 -11.64
CA VAL A 152 -2.16 -31.22 -11.00
C VAL A 152 -3.51 -31.79 -10.61
N VAL A 153 -4.06 -31.31 -9.50
CA VAL A 153 -5.48 -31.52 -9.16
C VAL A 153 -6.18 -30.18 -9.38
N SER A 154 -7.18 -30.15 -10.27
CA SER A 154 -7.98 -28.93 -10.47
C SER A 154 -9.04 -28.80 -9.37
N LYS A 155 -9.27 -27.56 -8.90
CA LYS A 155 -10.32 -27.27 -7.93
C LYS A 155 -11.71 -27.50 -8.51
N SER A 156 -11.92 -27.16 -9.79
CA SER A 156 -13.20 -27.36 -10.48
C SER A 156 -13.52 -28.86 -10.62
N ASP A 157 -12.53 -29.65 -11.04
CA ASP A 157 -12.70 -31.11 -11.17
C ASP A 157 -12.98 -31.76 -9.81
N TRP A 158 -12.29 -31.33 -8.75
CA TRP A 158 -12.54 -31.81 -7.39
C TRP A 158 -13.96 -31.50 -6.91
N LEU A 159 -14.47 -30.30 -7.18
CA LEU A 159 -15.83 -29.89 -6.82
C LEU A 159 -16.92 -30.63 -7.61
N ALA A 160 -16.62 -31.09 -8.82
CA ALA A 160 -17.55 -31.82 -9.67
C ALA A 160 -17.72 -33.29 -9.28
N MET A 161 -16.96 -33.79 -8.30
CA MET A 161 -17.04 -35.18 -7.84
C MET A 161 -18.25 -35.38 -6.91
N ASP A 162 -18.97 -36.50 -7.06
CA ASP A 162 -20.21 -36.77 -6.32
C ASP A 162 -20.03 -36.97 -4.79
N ASP A 163 -18.79 -37.05 -4.28
CA ASP A 163 -18.48 -37.53 -2.91
C ASP A 163 -17.41 -36.67 -2.18
N VAL A 164 -17.40 -35.35 -2.41
CA VAL A 164 -16.37 -34.36 -1.96
C VAL A 164 -16.14 -34.35 -0.44
N ASN A 165 -17.09 -34.82 0.37
CA ASN A 165 -17.08 -34.66 1.83
C ASN A 165 -16.79 -35.95 2.62
N ASN A 166 -16.47 -37.09 1.97
CA ASN A 166 -16.51 -38.39 2.67
C ASN A 166 -15.34 -39.36 2.43
N LYS A 167 -14.26 -38.96 1.75
CA LYS A 167 -13.03 -39.78 1.64
C LYS A 167 -11.76 -38.93 1.69
N GLU A 168 -10.82 -39.29 2.56
CA GLU A 168 -9.41 -38.91 2.38
C GLU A 168 -8.94 -39.52 1.05
N ALA A 169 -8.89 -38.69 0.02
CA ALA A 169 -8.58 -39.12 -1.32
C ALA A 169 -7.09 -38.85 -1.60
N ARG A 170 -6.33 -39.90 -1.95
CA ARG A 170 -4.92 -39.76 -2.26
C ARG A 170 -4.74 -38.94 -3.52
N VAL A 171 -3.87 -37.93 -3.46
CA VAL A 171 -3.60 -37.01 -4.57
C VAL A 171 -3.25 -37.76 -5.85
N SER A 172 -2.49 -38.86 -5.75
CA SER A 172 -2.10 -39.69 -6.89
C SER A 172 -3.25 -40.24 -7.73
N ASP A 173 -4.41 -40.44 -7.10
CA ASP A 173 -5.55 -41.12 -7.71
C ASP A 173 -6.43 -40.14 -8.50
N TYR A 174 -6.34 -38.84 -8.17
CA TYR A 174 -7.17 -37.77 -8.72
C TYR A 174 -6.38 -36.75 -9.54
N MET A 175 -5.04 -36.78 -9.50
CA MET A 175 -4.23 -35.86 -10.29
C MET A 175 -4.27 -36.18 -11.78
N VAL A 176 -4.35 -35.12 -12.59
CA VAL A 176 -4.03 -35.20 -14.02
C VAL A 176 -2.52 -35.36 -14.14
N LYS A 177 -2.08 -36.53 -14.63
CA LYS A 177 -0.67 -36.83 -14.86
C LYS A 177 -0.16 -36.09 -16.09
N SER A 178 1.08 -35.61 -16.06
CA SER A 178 1.70 -34.86 -17.16
C SER A 178 0.86 -33.64 -17.57
N PRO A 179 0.64 -32.69 -16.65
CA PRO A 179 -0.22 -31.55 -16.89
C PRO A 179 0.39 -30.66 -17.98
N VAL A 180 -0.46 -29.88 -18.63
CA VAL A 180 0.00 -28.87 -19.58
C VAL A 180 0.85 -27.83 -18.85
N THR A 181 2.03 -27.57 -19.39
CA THR A 181 2.99 -26.61 -18.84
C THR A 181 3.49 -25.68 -19.94
N VAL A 182 3.97 -24.51 -19.53
CA VAL A 182 4.67 -23.55 -20.42
C VAL A 182 6.05 -23.23 -19.85
N PRO A 183 7.02 -22.90 -20.72
CA PRO A 183 8.32 -22.41 -20.28
C PRO A 183 8.23 -21.19 -19.36
N SER A 184 9.07 -21.14 -18.34
CA SER A 184 9.16 -19.99 -17.42
C SER A 184 9.69 -18.71 -18.09
N SER A 185 10.23 -18.85 -19.31
CA SER A 185 10.70 -17.76 -20.18
C SER A 185 9.56 -17.05 -20.92
N TYR A 186 8.35 -17.60 -20.95
CA TYR A 186 7.20 -16.99 -21.63
C TYR A 186 6.86 -15.62 -21.05
N SER A 187 6.57 -14.67 -21.95
CA SER A 187 6.04 -13.36 -21.57
C SER A 187 4.60 -13.47 -21.05
N PHE A 188 4.11 -12.39 -20.44
CA PHE A 188 2.70 -12.34 -20.02
C PHE A 188 1.76 -12.56 -21.21
N GLU A 189 2.06 -11.94 -22.36
CA GLU A 189 1.29 -12.06 -23.59
C GLU A 189 1.29 -13.49 -24.13
N ASP A 190 2.42 -14.20 -24.08
CA ASP A 190 2.52 -15.59 -24.52
C ASP A 190 1.67 -16.51 -23.64
N VAL A 191 1.80 -16.38 -22.31
CA VAL A 191 0.99 -17.15 -21.35
C VAL A 191 -0.50 -16.85 -21.53
N ALA A 192 -0.85 -15.58 -21.69
CA ALA A 192 -2.22 -15.16 -21.88
C ALA A 192 -2.83 -15.66 -23.20
N GLY A 193 -2.04 -15.64 -24.29
CA GLY A 193 -2.44 -16.21 -25.58
C GLY A 193 -2.59 -17.72 -25.50
N TYR A 194 -1.69 -18.40 -24.78
CA TYR A 194 -1.73 -19.84 -24.58
C TYR A 194 -2.99 -20.29 -23.83
N LEU A 195 -3.31 -19.64 -22.71
CA LEU A 195 -4.52 -19.91 -21.92
C LEU A 195 -5.79 -19.70 -22.75
N ALA A 196 -5.87 -18.59 -23.50
CA ALA A 196 -7.03 -18.26 -24.32
C ALA A 196 -7.24 -19.27 -25.48
N ASN A 197 -6.17 -19.62 -26.20
CA ASN A 197 -6.24 -20.55 -27.33
C ASN A 197 -6.55 -21.98 -26.88
N SER A 198 -5.97 -22.40 -25.75
CA SER A 198 -6.14 -23.75 -25.21
C SER A 198 -7.38 -23.89 -24.33
N LYS A 199 -8.09 -22.78 -24.03
CA LYS A 199 -9.25 -22.71 -23.14
C LYS A 199 -9.01 -23.38 -21.78
N LEU A 200 -7.83 -23.10 -21.21
CA LEU A 200 -7.41 -23.64 -19.91
C LEU A 200 -7.70 -22.62 -18.80
N ASP A 201 -8.16 -23.12 -17.65
CA ASP A 201 -8.39 -22.27 -16.46
C ASP A 201 -7.09 -21.80 -15.82
N PHE A 202 -6.01 -22.57 -15.96
CA PHE A 202 -4.68 -22.26 -15.45
C PHE A 202 -3.60 -23.00 -16.23
N VAL A 203 -2.35 -22.56 -16.05
CA VAL A 203 -1.16 -23.23 -16.58
C VAL A 203 0.00 -23.13 -15.59
N ALA A 204 0.76 -24.20 -15.44
CA ALA A 204 1.98 -24.19 -14.64
C ALA A 204 3.16 -23.75 -15.50
N MET A 205 3.97 -22.84 -14.98
CA MET A 205 5.22 -22.40 -15.59
C MET A 205 6.38 -23.23 -15.03
N VAL A 206 7.17 -23.84 -15.91
CA VAL A 206 8.29 -24.71 -15.54
C VAL A 206 9.61 -24.19 -16.08
N ASP A 207 10.69 -24.41 -15.32
CA ASP A 207 12.04 -24.21 -15.85
C ASP A 207 12.36 -25.31 -16.87
N GLU A 208 12.79 -24.93 -18.07
CA GLU A 208 13.01 -25.89 -19.16
C GLU A 208 14.21 -26.82 -18.91
N GLY A 209 15.17 -26.40 -18.09
CA GLY A 209 16.36 -27.20 -17.77
C GLY A 209 16.11 -28.20 -16.66
N SER A 210 15.53 -27.74 -15.54
CA SER A 210 15.31 -28.57 -14.34
C SER A 210 13.96 -29.29 -14.32
N GLY A 211 12.97 -28.79 -15.07
CA GLY A 211 11.57 -29.25 -15.02
C GLY A 211 10.84 -28.85 -13.72
N GLU A 212 11.43 -27.98 -12.91
CA GLU A 212 10.84 -27.49 -11.66
C GLU A 212 9.74 -26.46 -11.92
N VAL A 213 8.73 -26.43 -11.05
CA VAL A 213 7.65 -25.45 -11.14
C VAL A 213 8.13 -24.12 -10.60
N VAL A 214 8.06 -23.10 -11.45
CA VAL A 214 8.35 -21.71 -11.09
C VAL A 214 7.09 -21.02 -10.56
N ASP A 215 5.98 -21.11 -11.28
CA ASP A 215 4.74 -20.39 -10.96
C ASP A 215 3.49 -21.09 -11.53
N VAL A 216 2.29 -20.63 -11.13
CA VAL A 216 1.01 -21.01 -11.75
C VAL A 216 0.24 -19.76 -12.10
N VAL A 217 -0.23 -19.69 -13.33
CA VAL A 217 -0.98 -18.55 -13.84
C VAL A 217 -2.40 -18.99 -14.17
N ALA A 218 -3.37 -18.36 -13.51
CA ALA A 218 -4.79 -18.58 -13.75
C ALA A 218 -5.31 -17.64 -14.86
N SER A 219 -6.28 -18.11 -15.66
CA SER A 219 -6.96 -17.26 -16.66
C SER A 219 -7.62 -16.05 -16.00
N ALA A 220 -8.22 -16.22 -14.81
CA ALA A 220 -8.80 -15.13 -14.05
C ALA A 220 -7.77 -14.04 -13.64
N ASP A 221 -6.53 -14.44 -13.32
CA ASP A 221 -5.45 -13.48 -13.05
C ASP A 221 -5.04 -12.75 -14.34
N VAL A 222 -4.97 -13.45 -15.47
CA VAL A 222 -4.66 -12.85 -16.77
C VAL A 222 -5.71 -11.82 -17.17
N GLU A 223 -7.00 -12.15 -17.07
CA GLU A 223 -8.10 -11.24 -17.37
C GLU A 223 -8.05 -9.99 -16.49
N ARG A 224 -7.82 -10.20 -15.19
CA ARG A 224 -7.68 -9.10 -14.22
C ARG A 224 -6.51 -8.18 -14.58
N ILE A 225 -5.33 -8.74 -14.85
CA ILE A 225 -4.11 -7.96 -15.16
C ILE A 225 -4.25 -7.24 -16.51
N LYS A 226 -4.80 -7.90 -17.54
CA LYS A 226 -5.06 -7.28 -18.86
C LYS A 226 -6.00 -6.08 -18.77
N GLY A 227 -6.96 -6.11 -17.85
CA GLY A 227 -7.91 -5.01 -17.63
C GLY A 227 -7.31 -3.77 -16.95
N TYR A 228 -6.05 -3.81 -16.54
CA TYR A 228 -5.40 -2.71 -15.81
C TYR A 228 -4.39 -1.94 -16.68
N PRO A 229 -4.18 -0.64 -16.40
CA PRO A 229 -3.16 0.13 -17.09
C PRO A 229 -1.78 -0.49 -16.87
N ARG A 230 -0.90 -0.39 -17.88
CA ARG A 230 0.50 -0.82 -17.75
C ARG A 230 1.17 -0.04 -16.62
N GLY A 231 1.92 -0.74 -15.78
CA GLY A 231 2.71 -0.16 -14.70
C GLY A 231 4.02 0.47 -15.17
N GLY A 232 4.86 0.86 -14.20
CA GLY A 232 6.25 1.21 -14.44
C GLY A 232 7.11 0.01 -14.86
N VAL A 233 8.41 0.22 -14.99
CA VAL A 233 9.36 -0.88 -15.20
C VAL A 233 9.40 -1.73 -13.92
N PRO A 234 9.15 -3.06 -13.99
CA PRO A 234 9.16 -3.89 -12.80
C PRO A 234 10.47 -3.78 -12.01
N SER A 235 10.36 -3.68 -10.69
CA SER A 235 11.49 -3.72 -9.77
C SER A 235 11.97 -5.16 -9.64
N LEU A 236 13.14 -5.45 -10.18
CA LEU A 236 13.77 -6.76 -10.13
C LEU A 236 15.07 -6.71 -9.33
N GLY A 237 15.34 -7.77 -8.58
CA GLY A 237 16.65 -8.00 -7.97
C GLY A 237 17.70 -8.42 -8.99
N ALA A 238 18.95 -8.52 -8.56
CA ALA A 238 20.06 -9.00 -9.40
C ALA A 238 19.85 -10.44 -9.92
N ASP A 239 18.97 -11.21 -9.26
CA ASP A 239 18.55 -12.55 -9.66
C ASP A 239 17.45 -12.57 -10.74
N GLY A 240 17.02 -11.41 -11.24
CA GLY A 240 15.94 -11.29 -12.22
C GLY A 240 14.55 -11.64 -11.69
N LYS A 241 14.40 -11.75 -10.36
CA LYS A 241 13.13 -11.97 -9.66
C LYS A 241 12.62 -10.68 -9.07
N PHE A 242 11.34 -10.62 -8.69
CA PHE A 242 10.80 -9.43 -8.05
C PHE A 242 11.63 -8.97 -6.84
N LEU A 243 11.81 -7.66 -6.74
CA LEU A 243 12.49 -7.02 -5.63
C LEU A 243 11.60 -7.05 -4.39
N VAL A 244 12.08 -7.65 -3.31
CA VAL A 244 11.32 -7.82 -2.07
C VAL A 244 12.15 -7.36 -0.87
N GLY A 245 11.60 -6.48 -0.06
CA GLY A 245 12.20 -6.08 1.22
C GLY A 245 11.57 -6.82 2.39
N ALA A 246 12.21 -6.76 3.55
CA ALA A 246 11.68 -7.35 4.78
C ALA A 246 12.01 -6.51 6.01
N ALA A 247 11.09 -6.46 6.98
CA ALA A 247 11.32 -5.80 8.26
C ALA A 247 11.95 -6.76 9.27
N ILE A 248 12.83 -6.26 10.12
CA ILE A 248 13.35 -6.97 11.29
C ILE A 248 13.36 -6.06 12.51
N GLY A 249 13.42 -6.65 13.71
CA GLY A 249 13.64 -5.90 14.93
C GLY A 249 15.10 -5.48 15.11
N THR A 250 15.47 -5.19 16.36
CA THR A 250 16.81 -4.71 16.74
C THR A 250 17.42 -5.54 17.88
N ARG A 251 16.83 -6.68 18.22
CA ARG A 251 17.27 -7.54 19.32
C ARG A 251 18.24 -8.60 18.83
N GLU A 252 18.95 -9.24 19.75
CA GLU A 252 19.91 -10.30 19.43
C GLU A 252 19.28 -11.45 18.64
N ALA A 253 18.06 -11.86 19.00
CA ALA A 253 17.31 -12.88 18.28
C ALA A 253 16.96 -12.49 16.82
N ASP A 254 16.94 -11.19 16.48
CA ASP A 254 16.69 -10.74 15.11
C ASP A 254 17.88 -11.01 14.18
N LYS A 255 19.06 -11.35 14.70
CA LYS A 255 20.22 -11.78 13.89
C LYS A 255 19.98 -13.12 13.21
N GLU A 256 19.34 -14.06 13.90
CA GLU A 256 18.91 -15.33 13.32
C GLU A 256 17.83 -15.09 12.27
N ARG A 257 16.84 -14.24 12.57
CA ARG A 257 15.84 -13.82 11.58
C ARG A 257 16.51 -13.27 10.32
N LEU A 258 17.46 -12.34 10.46
CA LEU A 258 18.20 -11.77 9.35
C LEU A 258 18.85 -12.85 8.47
N GLU A 259 19.50 -13.86 9.06
CA GLU A 259 20.10 -14.96 8.31
C GLU A 259 19.06 -15.71 7.45
N HIS A 260 17.88 -16.01 8.02
CA HIS A 260 16.79 -16.64 7.30
C HIS A 260 16.32 -15.79 6.10
N LEU A 261 16.17 -14.47 6.28
CA LEU A 261 15.70 -13.56 5.23
C LEU A 261 16.73 -13.39 4.11
N VAL A 262 18.02 -13.34 4.45
CA VAL A 262 19.11 -13.30 3.46
C VAL A 262 19.11 -14.59 2.64
N LYS A 263 19.00 -15.76 3.28
CA LYS A 263 18.88 -17.06 2.57
C LYS A 263 17.64 -17.12 1.68
N ALA A 264 16.54 -16.46 2.07
CA ALA A 264 15.33 -16.36 1.27
C ALA A 264 15.45 -15.40 0.07
N GLY A 265 16.52 -14.59 0.01
CA GLY A 265 16.78 -13.66 -1.08
C GLY A 265 16.14 -12.28 -0.90
N ALA A 266 15.96 -11.82 0.35
CA ALA A 266 15.57 -10.43 0.62
C ALA A 266 16.58 -9.45 -0.01
N ASN A 267 16.08 -8.45 -0.74
CA ASN A 267 16.92 -7.46 -1.42
C ASN A 267 17.32 -6.31 -0.50
N VAL A 268 16.51 -6.01 0.51
CA VAL A 268 16.72 -4.93 1.47
C VAL A 268 16.07 -5.28 2.80
N VAL A 269 16.69 -4.88 3.91
CA VAL A 269 16.10 -5.03 5.25
C VAL A 269 15.81 -3.68 5.89
N VAL A 270 14.63 -3.57 6.52
CA VAL A 270 14.20 -2.40 7.27
C VAL A 270 14.27 -2.71 8.76
N LEU A 271 15.08 -1.96 9.51
CA LEU A 271 15.09 -2.06 10.97
C LEU A 271 13.86 -1.31 11.51
N ASP A 272 12.82 -2.04 11.89
CA ASP A 272 11.53 -1.46 12.28
C ASP A 272 11.49 -1.17 13.79
N SER A 273 11.68 0.10 14.14
CA SER A 273 11.53 0.62 15.50
C SER A 273 10.65 1.86 15.51
N SER A 274 9.90 2.08 16.60
CA SER A 274 9.14 3.33 16.77
C SER A 274 10.06 4.56 16.86
N GLN A 275 11.25 4.40 17.45
CA GLN A 275 12.26 5.45 17.58
C GLN A 275 13.65 4.85 17.31
N GLY A 276 14.17 5.07 16.11
CA GLY A 276 15.32 4.31 15.59
C GLY A 276 16.69 4.72 16.12
N ASN A 277 16.83 5.88 16.76
CA ASN A 277 18.09 6.31 17.36
C ASN A 277 18.28 5.67 18.74
N SER A 278 18.69 4.41 18.73
CA SER A 278 19.01 3.61 19.91
C SER A 278 20.32 2.86 19.71
N SER A 279 21.01 2.52 20.80
CA SER A 279 22.22 1.69 20.74
C SER A 279 21.96 0.35 20.06
N TYR A 280 20.79 -0.27 20.32
CA TYR A 280 20.37 -1.52 19.70
C TYR A 280 20.33 -1.43 18.16
N GLN A 281 19.70 -0.38 17.62
CA GLN A 281 19.61 -0.22 16.18
C GLN A 281 20.96 0.13 15.55
N ILE A 282 21.73 1.02 16.17
CA ILE A 282 23.06 1.40 15.68
C ILE A 282 23.98 0.18 15.59
N GLU A 283 23.99 -0.67 16.62
CA GLU A 283 24.80 -1.89 16.62
C GLU A 283 24.26 -2.94 15.63
N MET A 284 22.94 -3.03 15.45
CA MET A 284 22.34 -3.88 14.41
C MET A 284 22.72 -3.43 13.00
N ILE A 285 22.73 -2.12 12.70
CA ILE A 285 23.19 -1.58 11.41
C ILE A 285 24.63 -2.01 11.14
N LYS A 286 25.53 -1.77 12.10
CA LYS A 286 26.95 -2.17 11.99
C LYS A 286 27.11 -3.68 11.83
N TYR A 287 26.28 -4.47 12.52
CA TYR A 287 26.27 -5.93 12.38
C TYR A 287 25.86 -6.35 10.97
N VAL A 288 24.76 -5.80 10.43
CA VAL A 288 24.31 -6.07 9.05
C VAL A 288 25.40 -5.71 8.05
N LYS A 289 25.93 -4.49 8.08
CA LYS A 289 26.97 -4.04 7.12
C LYS A 289 28.26 -4.85 7.19
N ARG A 290 28.64 -5.36 8.38
CA ARG A 290 29.82 -6.23 8.54
C ARG A 290 29.58 -7.66 8.03
N THR A 291 28.38 -8.19 8.26
CA THR A 291 28.08 -9.62 8.02
C THR A 291 27.59 -9.86 6.59
N TYR A 292 26.80 -8.93 6.06
CA TYR A 292 26.19 -8.97 4.74
C TYR A 292 26.43 -7.62 4.04
N PRO A 293 27.67 -7.32 3.58
CA PRO A 293 28.03 -6.01 3.05
C PRO A 293 27.22 -5.60 1.81
N GLU A 294 26.80 -6.58 1.01
CA GLU A 294 25.97 -6.40 -0.19
C GLU A 294 24.48 -6.19 0.11
N LEU A 295 24.04 -6.45 1.35
CA LEU A 295 22.65 -6.25 1.74
C LEU A 295 22.44 -4.79 2.14
N ASP A 296 21.48 -4.15 1.47
CA ASP A 296 21.07 -2.81 1.82
C ASP A 296 20.25 -2.81 3.12
N VAL A 297 20.55 -1.85 4.01
CA VAL A 297 19.84 -1.66 5.27
C VAL A 297 19.21 -0.27 5.36
N ILE A 298 17.91 -0.25 5.64
CA ILE A 298 17.15 0.96 5.91
C ILE A 298 16.97 1.10 7.43
N GLY A 299 17.46 2.21 7.99
CA GLY A 299 17.30 2.52 9.41
C GLY A 299 16.12 3.45 9.67
N GLY A 300 15.47 3.31 10.83
CA GLY A 300 14.36 4.14 11.24
C GLY A 300 13.56 3.61 12.44
N ASN A 301 12.51 4.29 12.86
CA ASN A 301 12.06 5.56 12.30
C ASN A 301 12.76 6.77 12.95
N VAL A 302 13.03 7.82 12.18
CA VAL A 302 13.60 9.08 12.68
C VAL A 302 12.69 10.26 12.32
N VAL A 303 12.73 11.33 13.12
CA VAL A 303 12.00 12.59 12.84
C VAL A 303 12.86 13.84 13.01
N THR A 304 14.15 13.67 13.33
CA THR A 304 15.09 14.77 13.57
C THR A 304 16.40 14.57 12.82
N MET A 305 17.09 15.68 12.52
CA MET A 305 18.40 15.65 11.85
C MET A 305 19.46 14.91 12.68
N TYR A 306 19.41 15.05 14.02
CA TYR A 306 20.36 14.38 14.91
C TYR A 306 20.22 12.86 14.88
N GLN A 307 18.99 12.35 14.95
CA GLN A 307 18.73 10.92 14.80
C GLN A 307 19.20 10.41 13.43
N ALA A 308 18.89 11.15 12.36
CA ALA A 308 19.31 10.80 11.02
C ALA A 308 20.84 10.75 10.90
N GLN A 309 21.55 11.76 11.41
CA GLN A 309 23.01 11.81 11.38
C GLN A 309 23.66 10.60 12.07
N ASN A 310 23.14 10.18 13.23
CA ASN A 310 23.65 9.01 13.94
C ASN A 310 23.47 7.72 13.12
N LEU A 311 22.32 7.52 12.48
CA LEU A 311 22.08 6.34 11.65
C LEU A 311 22.91 6.37 10.36
N ILE A 312 23.07 7.54 9.74
CA ILE A 312 23.96 7.73 8.58
C ILE A 312 25.40 7.34 8.94
N GLN A 313 25.92 7.82 10.08
CA GLN A 313 27.25 7.46 10.57
C GLN A 313 27.40 5.98 10.91
N ALA A 314 26.32 5.33 11.34
CA ALA A 314 26.30 3.89 11.57
C ALA A 314 26.38 3.07 10.26
N GLY A 315 26.05 3.68 9.12
CA GLY A 315 26.21 3.08 7.79
C GLY A 315 24.91 2.63 7.11
N VAL A 316 23.77 3.29 7.39
CA VAL A 316 22.53 2.98 6.66
C VAL A 316 22.61 3.34 5.17
N ASP A 317 21.93 2.55 4.35
CA ASP A 317 21.80 2.77 2.90
C ASP A 317 20.52 3.54 2.55
N GLY A 318 19.57 3.64 3.49
CA GLY A 318 18.36 4.46 3.39
C GLY A 318 17.81 4.84 4.77
N LEU A 319 17.00 5.89 4.83
CA LEU A 319 16.38 6.38 6.07
C LEU A 319 14.86 6.32 5.99
N ARG A 320 14.21 5.73 6.99
CA ARG A 320 12.76 5.75 7.16
C ARG A 320 12.36 6.85 8.13
N VAL A 321 11.55 7.79 7.66
CA VAL A 321 11.21 9.04 8.37
C VAL A 321 9.74 9.07 8.73
N GLY A 322 9.45 9.31 10.01
CA GLY A 322 8.09 9.50 10.52
C GLY A 322 7.84 8.79 11.85
N MET A 323 7.27 9.50 12.83
CA MET A 323 6.94 8.95 14.14
C MET A 323 5.64 9.56 14.63
N GLY A 324 4.62 8.72 14.85
CA GLY A 324 3.32 9.17 15.32
C GLY A 324 2.40 9.81 14.28
N SER A 325 2.78 9.84 13.00
CA SER A 325 2.00 10.45 11.89
C SER A 325 1.12 9.46 11.12
N GLY A 326 1.27 8.16 11.39
CA GLY A 326 0.43 7.12 10.76
C GLY A 326 -1.03 7.23 11.22
N SER A 327 -1.97 6.93 10.32
CA SER A 327 -3.43 7.11 10.55
C SER A 327 -4.03 6.31 11.71
N ILE A 328 -3.26 5.39 12.29
CA ILE A 328 -3.66 4.51 13.40
C ILE A 328 -2.63 4.52 14.52
N CYS A 329 -1.69 5.46 14.50
CA CYS A 329 -0.64 5.60 15.49
C CYS A 329 -1.07 6.65 16.52
N THR A 330 -0.97 6.31 17.80
CA THR A 330 -1.30 7.20 18.91
C THR A 330 -0.06 7.59 19.73
N THR A 331 1.16 7.33 19.22
CA THR A 331 2.42 7.63 19.91
C THR A 331 2.54 9.11 20.31
N GLN A 332 2.08 10.04 19.47
CA GLN A 332 2.12 11.48 19.82
C GLN A 332 1.21 11.79 21.02
N GLU A 333 0.02 11.19 21.05
CA GLU A 333 -0.96 11.39 22.11
C GLU A 333 -0.51 10.72 23.42
N VAL A 334 -0.11 9.45 23.32
CA VAL A 334 0.15 8.59 24.49
C VAL A 334 1.55 8.84 25.07
N CYS A 335 2.54 9.16 24.23
CA CYS A 335 3.95 9.28 24.65
C CYS A 335 4.51 10.70 24.48
N ALA A 336 3.74 11.66 23.96
CA ALA A 336 4.17 13.05 23.74
C ALA A 336 5.45 13.18 22.88
N VAL A 337 5.69 12.23 21.98
CA VAL A 337 6.87 12.20 21.10
C VAL A 337 6.47 12.02 19.64
N GLY A 338 7.00 12.87 18.78
CA GLY A 338 6.74 12.87 17.34
C GLY A 338 7.07 14.21 16.71
N ARG A 339 6.66 14.38 15.45
CA ARG A 339 6.78 15.64 14.70
C ARG A 339 5.79 15.63 13.53
N GLY A 340 5.31 16.80 13.14
CA GLY A 340 4.57 16.99 11.89
C GLY A 340 5.37 16.46 10.71
N GLN A 341 4.72 15.61 9.90
CA GLN A 341 5.41 14.77 8.93
C GLN A 341 6.12 15.58 7.84
N ALA A 342 5.53 16.69 7.36
CA ALA A 342 6.16 17.55 6.36
C ALA A 342 7.47 18.16 6.89
N THR A 343 7.46 18.69 8.11
CA THR A 343 8.66 19.22 8.76
C THR A 343 9.70 18.12 9.02
N ALA A 344 9.28 16.91 9.41
CA ALA A 344 10.18 15.78 9.64
C ALA A 344 10.90 15.38 8.35
N VAL A 345 10.14 15.18 7.27
CA VAL A 345 10.67 14.81 5.95
C VAL A 345 11.65 15.87 5.45
N TYR A 346 11.23 17.15 5.42
CA TYR A 346 12.10 18.24 4.94
C TYR A 346 13.41 18.36 5.72
N LYS A 347 13.35 18.32 7.06
CA LYS A 347 14.55 18.47 7.88
C LYS A 347 15.48 17.27 7.73
N VAL A 348 14.94 16.04 7.76
CA VAL A 348 15.77 14.84 7.61
C VAL A 348 16.35 14.72 6.20
N SER A 349 15.59 15.03 5.15
CA SER A 349 16.10 15.01 3.77
C SER A 349 17.24 15.99 3.57
N SER A 350 17.17 17.19 4.17
CA SER A 350 18.22 18.21 4.06
C SER A 350 19.60 17.78 4.59
N ILE A 351 19.65 16.92 5.61
CA ILE A 351 20.91 16.37 6.14
C ILE A 351 21.30 15.06 5.45
N ALA A 352 20.32 14.22 5.10
CA ALA A 352 20.56 12.95 4.44
C ALA A 352 21.16 13.12 3.04
N GLU A 353 20.74 14.15 2.32
CA GLU A 353 21.26 14.49 0.99
C GLU A 353 22.76 14.78 0.99
N GLN A 354 23.28 15.44 2.03
CA GLN A 354 24.72 15.74 2.14
C GLN A 354 25.57 14.47 2.17
N SER A 355 24.96 13.35 2.56
CA SER A 355 25.58 12.03 2.57
C SER A 355 25.10 11.14 1.42
N GLY A 356 24.21 11.60 0.53
CA GLY A 356 23.60 10.83 -0.54
C GLY A 356 22.74 9.66 -0.06
N VAL A 357 22.11 9.76 1.12
CA VAL A 357 21.21 8.73 1.68
C VAL A 357 19.77 9.05 1.31
N PRO A 358 19.08 8.19 0.55
CA PRO A 358 17.66 8.37 0.23
C PRO A 358 16.77 8.34 1.47
N VAL A 359 15.68 9.12 1.40
CA VAL A 359 14.69 9.24 2.48
C VAL A 359 13.35 8.65 2.06
N ILE A 360 12.78 7.81 2.93
CA ILE A 360 11.45 7.23 2.80
C ILE A 360 10.50 7.97 3.74
N ALA A 361 9.50 8.66 3.21
CA ALA A 361 8.45 9.29 4.02
C ALA A 361 7.40 8.25 4.41
N ASP A 362 7.33 7.91 5.69
CA ASP A 362 6.44 6.89 6.24
C ASP A 362 5.36 7.49 7.16
N GLY A 363 4.10 7.31 6.78
CA GLY A 363 2.93 7.81 7.52
C GLY A 363 2.40 9.17 7.05
N GLY A 364 1.14 9.46 7.41
CA GLY A 364 0.45 10.70 7.07
C GLY A 364 -0.08 10.80 5.63
N ILE A 365 0.11 9.78 4.80
CA ILE A 365 -0.31 9.79 3.38
C ILE A 365 -1.72 9.24 3.24
N SER A 366 -2.65 10.08 2.81
CA SER A 366 -4.07 9.72 2.60
C SER A 366 -4.54 9.90 1.16
N ASN A 367 -3.85 10.72 0.37
CA ASN A 367 -4.20 11.04 -1.02
C ASN A 367 -2.93 11.29 -1.87
N SER A 368 -3.09 11.41 -3.19
CA SER A 368 -1.99 11.68 -4.13
C SER A 368 -1.30 13.03 -3.87
N GLY A 369 -2.01 14.05 -3.40
CA GLY A 369 -1.43 15.32 -3.01
C GLY A 369 -0.41 15.20 -1.87
N HIS A 370 -0.65 14.31 -0.90
CA HIS A 370 0.33 14.05 0.17
C HIS A 370 1.57 13.35 -0.37
N ILE A 371 1.42 12.50 -1.40
CA ILE A 371 2.57 11.89 -2.08
C ILE A 371 3.41 12.97 -2.77
N VAL A 372 2.78 13.87 -3.54
CA VAL A 372 3.46 15.02 -4.17
C VAL A 372 4.21 15.82 -3.11
N LYS A 373 3.54 16.19 -2.01
CA LYS A 373 4.16 16.96 -0.92
C LYS A 373 5.35 16.25 -0.29
N ALA A 374 5.21 14.97 0.05
CA ALA A 374 6.31 14.21 0.63
C ALA A 374 7.54 14.16 -0.30
N LEU A 375 7.32 13.86 -1.58
CA LEU A 375 8.39 13.73 -2.57
C LEU A 375 9.06 15.08 -2.83
N VAL A 376 8.29 16.15 -3.06
CA VAL A 376 8.81 17.50 -3.31
C VAL A 376 9.61 18.00 -2.11
N LEU A 377 9.19 17.70 -0.87
CA LEU A 377 9.92 18.07 0.36
C LEU A 377 11.24 17.28 0.58
N GLY A 378 11.66 16.47 -0.39
CA GLY A 378 12.97 15.81 -0.39
C GLY A 378 12.93 14.33 -0.05
N ALA A 379 11.75 13.71 0.12
CA ALA A 379 11.69 12.25 0.16
C ALA A 379 12.01 11.68 -1.23
N SER A 380 12.74 10.57 -1.25
CA SER A 380 12.99 9.78 -2.46
C SER A 380 11.83 8.82 -2.74
N THR A 381 11.22 8.26 -1.69
CA THR A 381 10.06 7.37 -1.82
C THR A 381 9.04 7.63 -0.70
N VAL A 382 7.82 7.12 -0.89
CA VAL A 382 6.76 7.16 0.11
C VAL A 382 6.38 5.76 0.56
N MET A 383 6.33 5.55 1.89
CA MET A 383 5.86 4.31 2.49
C MET A 383 4.41 4.46 2.97
N MET A 384 3.58 3.51 2.52
CA MET A 384 2.13 3.62 2.58
C MET A 384 1.51 2.41 3.29
N GLY A 385 0.72 2.68 4.34
CA GLY A 385 -0.06 1.68 5.08
C GLY A 385 -1.54 1.72 4.68
N SER A 386 -2.31 2.58 5.33
CA SER A 386 -3.77 2.73 5.11
C SER A 386 -4.14 3.03 3.67
N PHE A 387 -3.26 3.73 2.95
CA PHE A 387 -3.42 4.00 1.53
C PHE A 387 -3.57 2.71 0.70
N LEU A 388 -2.91 1.61 1.10
CA LEU A 388 -2.90 0.32 0.40
C LEU A 388 -3.69 -0.81 1.10
N ALA A 389 -3.95 -0.72 2.41
CA ALA A 389 -4.55 -1.81 3.20
C ALA A 389 -5.94 -2.29 2.71
N GLY A 390 -6.70 -1.44 2.02
CA GLY A 390 -8.02 -1.78 1.47
C GLY A 390 -7.99 -2.48 0.12
N SER A 391 -6.80 -2.78 -0.41
CA SER A 391 -6.65 -3.36 -1.74
C SER A 391 -6.84 -4.87 -1.78
N ASN A 392 -7.07 -5.43 -2.96
CA ASN A 392 -7.18 -6.88 -3.16
C ASN A 392 -5.93 -7.62 -2.64
N GLU A 393 -4.75 -7.08 -2.92
CA GLU A 393 -3.44 -7.66 -2.63
C GLU A 393 -3.03 -7.57 -1.16
N ALA A 394 -3.66 -6.68 -0.38
CA ALA A 394 -3.42 -6.58 1.05
C ALA A 394 -3.98 -7.82 1.78
N PRO A 395 -3.28 -8.36 2.79
CA PRO A 395 -3.72 -9.55 3.53
C PRO A 395 -5.01 -9.29 4.32
N GLY A 396 -5.76 -10.36 4.55
CA GLY A 396 -7.05 -10.33 5.25
C GLY A 396 -8.27 -10.43 4.33
N ALA A 397 -9.37 -10.89 4.89
CA ALA A 397 -10.65 -11.02 4.19
C ALA A 397 -11.42 -9.70 4.17
N TYR A 398 -12.27 -9.53 3.16
CA TYR A 398 -13.25 -8.45 3.15
C TYR A 398 -14.41 -8.77 4.09
N GLU A 399 -14.88 -7.76 4.80
CA GLU A 399 -16.07 -7.78 5.63
C GLU A 399 -17.05 -6.71 5.14
N PHE A 400 -18.34 -6.85 5.45
CA PHE A 400 -19.35 -5.84 5.17
C PHE A 400 -19.70 -5.07 6.44
N GLN A 401 -19.55 -3.75 6.41
CA GLN A 401 -19.93 -2.84 7.50
C GLN A 401 -20.76 -1.69 6.93
N GLY A 402 -22.01 -1.55 7.39
CA GLY A 402 -22.90 -0.49 6.93
C GLY A 402 -23.17 -0.51 5.41
N GLY A 403 -23.20 -1.69 4.79
CA GLY A 403 -23.38 -1.85 3.33
C GLY A 403 -22.11 -1.61 2.50
N HIS A 404 -20.99 -1.25 3.14
CA HIS A 404 -19.71 -1.06 2.47
C HIS A 404 -18.78 -2.25 2.69
N ARG A 405 -18.06 -2.63 1.64
CA ARG A 405 -16.99 -3.64 1.70
C ARG A 405 -15.73 -3.00 2.29
N VAL A 406 -15.20 -3.60 3.36
CA VAL A 406 -14.06 -3.07 4.12
C VAL A 406 -13.04 -4.18 4.44
N LYS A 407 -11.79 -3.80 4.72
CA LYS A 407 -10.77 -4.69 5.29
C LYS A 407 -10.32 -4.20 6.66
N LYS A 408 -10.00 -5.14 7.55
CA LYS A 408 -9.42 -4.83 8.86
C LYS A 408 -8.03 -4.21 8.70
N TYR A 409 -7.76 -3.15 9.45
CA TYR A 409 -6.48 -2.45 9.42
C TYR A 409 -6.05 -2.07 10.84
N ARG A 410 -4.82 -2.43 11.24
CA ARG A 410 -4.37 -2.27 12.64
C ARG A 410 -2.95 -1.77 12.77
N GLY A 411 -2.72 -0.98 13.82
CA GLY A 411 -1.42 -0.39 14.11
C GLY A 411 -0.50 -1.43 14.70
N MET A 412 0.77 -1.40 14.34
CA MET A 412 1.77 -2.26 14.97
C MET A 412 1.87 -2.00 16.49
N GLY A 413 1.45 -0.83 16.98
CA GLY A 413 1.35 -0.49 18.40
C GLY A 413 0.01 -0.80 19.06
N SER A 414 -0.94 -1.38 18.32
CA SER A 414 -2.20 -1.85 18.90
C SER A 414 -1.99 -3.09 19.77
N LEU A 415 -2.83 -3.29 20.78
CA LEU A 415 -2.77 -4.48 21.64
C LEU A 415 -2.84 -5.77 20.82
N GLU A 416 -3.67 -5.80 19.78
CA GLU A 416 -3.86 -6.98 18.93
C GLU A 416 -2.59 -7.32 18.13
N ALA A 417 -1.90 -6.31 17.57
CA ALA A 417 -0.64 -6.52 16.89
C ALA A 417 0.48 -6.90 17.89
N MET A 418 0.55 -6.21 19.03
CA MET A 418 1.59 -6.41 20.05
C MET A 418 1.49 -7.78 20.73
N THR A 419 0.31 -8.37 20.78
CA THR A 419 0.11 -9.75 21.27
C THR A 419 0.63 -10.78 20.28
N LYS A 420 0.72 -10.43 18.98
CA LYS A 420 1.24 -11.28 17.92
C LYS A 420 2.75 -11.12 17.65
N GLY A 421 3.44 -10.20 18.36
CA GLY A 421 4.90 -10.07 18.33
C GLY A 421 5.45 -8.70 17.94
N SER A 422 4.60 -7.70 17.68
CA SER A 422 5.06 -6.35 17.35
C SER A 422 5.47 -5.50 18.56
N ASP A 423 5.39 -6.04 19.78
CA ASP A 423 5.76 -5.36 21.02
C ASP A 423 7.26 -5.01 21.10
N ALA A 424 8.12 -5.85 20.50
CA ALA A 424 9.56 -5.60 20.41
C ALA A 424 9.89 -4.24 19.77
N ARG A 425 9.04 -3.75 18.86
CA ARG A 425 9.15 -2.44 18.20
C ARG A 425 9.06 -1.26 19.18
N TYR A 426 8.37 -1.44 20.30
CA TYR A 426 8.05 -0.39 21.28
C TYR A 426 8.93 -0.45 22.53
N LEU A 427 10.05 -1.18 22.46
CA LEU A 427 11.01 -1.35 23.56
C LEU A 427 10.40 -1.93 24.86
N GLY A 428 9.22 -2.57 24.75
CA GLY A 428 8.53 -3.20 25.87
C GLY A 428 9.18 -4.52 26.28
N ASP A 429 9.13 -4.79 27.59
CA ASP A 429 9.54 -6.05 28.22
C ASP A 429 8.36 -7.02 28.20
N LYS A 430 8.58 -8.33 27.94
CA LYS A 430 7.47 -9.31 27.80
C LYS A 430 6.63 -9.50 29.08
N GLU A 431 7.21 -9.21 30.24
CA GLU A 431 6.59 -9.41 31.56
C GLU A 431 5.90 -8.16 32.13
N LYS A 432 5.91 -7.02 31.41
CA LYS A 432 5.38 -5.75 31.91
C LYS A 432 4.09 -5.32 31.18
N LEU A 433 3.34 -4.44 31.85
CA LEU A 433 2.11 -3.83 31.31
C LEU A 433 2.38 -3.20 29.93
N LYS A 434 1.63 -3.64 28.91
CA LYS A 434 1.76 -3.16 27.52
C LYS A 434 0.96 -1.88 27.33
N ILE A 435 1.64 -0.80 26.93
CA ILE A 435 1.01 0.49 26.61
C ILE A 435 0.72 0.53 25.10
N ALA A 436 -0.55 0.63 24.73
CA ALA A 436 -0.96 0.71 23.32
C ALA A 436 -0.57 2.07 22.71
N GLN A 437 0.17 2.03 21.61
CA GLN A 437 0.55 3.19 20.80
C GLN A 437 -0.10 3.16 19.41
N GLY A 438 -1.14 2.34 19.24
CA GLY A 438 -1.94 2.32 18.03
C GLY A 438 -3.32 1.73 18.23
N VAL A 439 -4.15 1.89 17.20
CA VAL A 439 -5.55 1.46 17.20
C VAL A 439 -5.82 0.39 16.15
N VAL A 440 -7.00 -0.22 16.23
CA VAL A 440 -7.55 -1.14 15.24
C VAL A 440 -8.77 -0.46 14.61
N GLY A 441 -8.91 -0.57 13.29
CA GLY A 441 -10.06 -0.07 12.56
C GLY A 441 -10.29 -0.87 11.29
N ALA A 442 -11.08 -0.30 10.37
CA ALA A 442 -11.32 -0.85 9.06
C ALA A 442 -11.09 0.23 8.00
N VAL A 443 -10.66 -0.19 6.81
CA VAL A 443 -10.48 0.67 5.64
C VAL A 443 -11.44 0.23 4.54
N ALA A 444 -12.00 1.19 3.82
CA ALA A 444 -12.83 0.91 2.65
C ALA A 444 -12.03 0.14 1.59
N ASP A 445 -12.75 -0.70 0.86
CA ASP A 445 -12.21 -1.36 -0.32
C ASP A 445 -11.73 -0.36 -1.38
N LYS A 446 -10.55 -0.63 -1.95
CA LYS A 446 -9.89 0.21 -2.95
C LYS A 446 -9.67 -0.49 -4.29
N GLY A 447 -10.13 -1.75 -4.42
CA GLY A 447 -9.82 -2.59 -5.56
C GLY A 447 -8.33 -2.97 -5.63
N SER A 448 -7.85 -3.36 -6.81
CA SER A 448 -6.46 -3.80 -6.99
C SER A 448 -5.47 -2.63 -7.01
N VAL A 449 -4.30 -2.81 -6.38
CA VAL A 449 -3.18 -1.86 -6.49
C VAL A 449 -2.71 -1.67 -7.92
N LEU A 450 -2.91 -2.68 -8.79
CA LEU A 450 -2.55 -2.63 -10.21
C LEU A 450 -3.34 -1.57 -10.99
N LYS A 451 -4.50 -1.14 -10.50
CA LYS A 451 -5.24 0.01 -11.04
C LYS A 451 -4.98 1.27 -10.24
N PHE A 452 -5.00 1.14 -8.91
CA PHE A 452 -4.99 2.29 -7.99
C PHE A 452 -3.66 3.05 -7.97
N ILE A 453 -2.53 2.34 -8.02
CA ILE A 453 -1.19 2.97 -8.03
C ILE A 453 -0.93 3.71 -9.34
N PRO A 454 -1.13 3.13 -10.55
CA PRO A 454 -0.97 3.88 -11.80
C PRO A 454 -1.79 5.17 -11.86
N TYR A 455 -3.05 5.13 -11.42
CA TYR A 455 -3.89 6.32 -11.30
C TYR A 455 -3.27 7.37 -10.36
N SER A 456 -2.85 6.94 -9.17
CA SER A 456 -2.23 7.84 -8.20
C SER A 456 -0.92 8.44 -8.72
N MET A 457 -0.13 7.67 -9.47
CA MET A 457 1.12 8.15 -10.07
C MET A 457 0.89 9.11 -11.22
N GLN A 458 -0.17 8.95 -12.00
CA GLN A 458 -0.56 9.96 -12.99
C GLN A 458 -0.91 11.29 -12.30
N ALA A 459 -1.63 11.26 -11.18
CA ALA A 459 -1.91 12.45 -10.39
C ALA A 459 -0.63 13.08 -9.81
N VAL A 460 0.36 12.27 -9.40
CA VAL A 460 1.67 12.77 -8.95
C VAL A 460 2.43 13.42 -10.10
N LYS A 461 2.41 12.83 -11.30
CA LYS A 461 3.02 13.43 -12.50
C LYS A 461 2.39 14.79 -12.83
N GLN A 462 1.07 14.89 -12.80
CA GLN A 462 0.37 16.16 -12.99
C GLN A 462 0.78 17.18 -11.93
N GLY A 463 0.81 16.77 -10.66
CA GLY A 463 1.26 17.62 -9.56
C GLY A 463 2.68 18.13 -9.75
N LEU A 464 3.62 17.30 -10.20
CA LEU A 464 4.99 17.74 -10.50
C LEU A 464 5.08 18.64 -11.73
N GLN A 465 4.27 18.36 -12.77
CA GLN A 465 4.17 19.22 -13.95
C GLN A 465 3.73 20.63 -13.55
N ASP A 466 2.68 20.75 -12.73
CA ASP A 466 2.16 22.05 -12.26
C ASP A 466 3.21 22.87 -11.48
N LEU A 467 4.20 22.19 -10.89
CA LEU A 467 5.35 22.81 -10.20
C LEU A 467 6.53 23.12 -11.14
N GLY A 468 6.42 22.84 -12.44
CA GLY A 468 7.52 22.96 -13.39
C GLY A 468 8.62 21.90 -13.20
N ALA A 469 8.34 20.81 -12.49
CA ALA A 469 9.31 19.74 -12.22
C ALA A 469 9.13 18.55 -13.16
N SER A 470 10.09 18.34 -14.06
CA SER A 470 10.08 17.22 -15.04
C SER A 470 10.54 15.88 -14.44
N SER A 471 11.01 15.88 -13.20
CA SER A 471 11.43 14.70 -12.45
C SER A 471 11.50 14.98 -10.95
N LEU A 472 11.64 13.93 -10.13
CA LEU A 472 11.86 14.09 -8.69
C LEU A 472 13.13 14.89 -8.36
N GLN A 473 14.22 14.65 -9.10
CA GLN A 473 15.45 15.43 -8.93
C GLN A 473 15.21 16.92 -9.22
N SER A 474 14.52 17.23 -10.33
CA SER A 474 14.15 18.60 -10.67
C SER A 474 13.29 19.26 -9.58
N ALA A 475 12.34 18.53 -8.98
CA ALA A 475 11.55 19.03 -7.86
C ALA A 475 12.41 19.36 -6.64
N HIS A 476 13.38 18.49 -6.31
CA HIS A 476 14.33 18.74 -5.20
C HIS A 476 15.22 19.95 -5.47
N ASP A 477 15.71 20.10 -6.71
CA ASP A 477 16.54 21.24 -7.10
C ASP A 477 15.77 22.57 -7.04
N LEU A 478 14.52 22.57 -7.50
CA LEU A 478 13.62 23.73 -7.40
C LEU A 478 13.34 24.11 -5.93
N LEU A 479 13.11 23.11 -5.06
CA LEU A 479 12.92 23.34 -3.62
C LEU A 479 14.18 23.95 -2.97
N ARG A 480 15.36 23.37 -3.24
CA ARG A 480 16.63 23.75 -2.61
C ARG A 480 17.14 25.10 -3.08
N SER A 481 16.96 25.42 -4.37
CA SER A 481 17.33 26.72 -4.94
C SER A 481 16.44 27.86 -4.43
N GLY A 482 15.29 27.54 -3.82
CA GLY A 482 14.31 28.53 -3.36
C GLY A 482 13.46 29.14 -4.47
N VAL A 483 13.59 28.61 -5.69
CA VAL A 483 12.75 28.93 -6.86
C VAL A 483 11.32 28.45 -6.60
N LEU A 484 11.16 27.21 -6.12
CA LEU A 484 9.87 26.73 -5.69
C LEU A 484 9.44 27.45 -4.41
N ARG A 485 8.25 28.05 -4.46
CA ARG A 485 7.66 28.82 -3.36
C ARG A 485 6.56 28.02 -2.68
N LEU A 486 6.42 28.23 -1.37
CA LEU A 486 5.51 27.51 -0.51
C LEU A 486 4.69 28.49 0.31
N GLU A 487 3.50 28.07 0.70
CA GLU A 487 2.66 28.79 1.64
C GLU A 487 2.08 27.87 2.71
N VAL A 488 1.74 28.47 3.85
CA VAL A 488 0.98 27.81 4.91
C VAL A 488 -0.50 28.07 4.68
N ARG A 489 -1.31 27.01 4.66
CA ARG A 489 -2.75 27.11 4.55
C ARG A 489 -3.38 27.19 5.93
N THR A 490 -4.14 28.25 6.16
CA THR A 490 -5.04 28.33 7.32
C THR A 490 -6.10 27.22 7.24
N GLY A 491 -6.77 26.90 8.35
CA GLY A 491 -7.85 25.90 8.34
C GLY A 491 -8.95 26.22 7.33
N ALA A 492 -9.29 27.50 7.15
CA ALA A 492 -10.26 27.94 6.15
C ALA A 492 -9.76 27.68 4.71
N ALA A 493 -8.49 27.99 4.42
CA ALA A 493 -7.88 27.71 3.12
C ALA A 493 -7.77 26.20 2.84
N GLN A 494 -7.63 25.36 3.87
CA GLN A 494 -7.68 23.90 3.73
C GLN A 494 -9.09 23.41 3.38
N ILE A 495 -10.12 23.95 4.03
CA ILE A 495 -11.53 23.66 3.71
C ILE A 495 -11.86 24.10 2.27
N GLU A 496 -11.41 25.29 1.87
CA GLU A 496 -11.55 25.82 0.50
C GLU A 496 -10.84 24.94 -0.53
N GLY A 497 -9.64 24.44 -0.22
CA GLY A 497 -8.93 23.51 -1.11
C GLY A 497 -9.56 22.13 -1.23
N GLY A 498 -10.56 21.81 -0.41
CA GLY A 498 -11.33 20.56 -0.45
C GLY A 498 -12.63 20.68 -1.24
N VAL A 499 -13.50 19.67 -1.12
CA VAL A 499 -14.85 19.76 -1.69
C VAL A 499 -15.74 20.57 -0.74
N HIS A 500 -16.37 21.63 -1.24
CA HIS A 500 -17.27 22.47 -0.46
C HIS A 500 -18.45 22.99 -1.30
N GLY A 501 -19.59 23.27 -0.65
CA GLY A 501 -20.76 23.88 -1.30
C GLY A 501 -21.63 22.95 -2.14
N LEU A 502 -21.49 21.62 -1.99
CA LEU A 502 -22.27 20.61 -2.72
C LEU A 502 -23.17 19.80 -1.77
N ALA A 503 -24.39 19.48 -2.20
CA ALA A 503 -25.34 18.66 -1.43
C ALA A 503 -25.04 17.15 -1.53
N ILE A 504 -24.48 16.70 -2.66
CA ILE A 504 -24.05 15.31 -2.90
C ILE A 504 -22.72 15.37 -3.64
N THR A 505 -21.75 14.57 -3.21
CA THR A 505 -20.45 14.43 -3.87
C THR A 505 -20.23 12.97 -4.23
N LEU A 506 -19.98 12.69 -5.50
CA LEU A 506 -19.49 11.39 -5.97
C LEU A 506 -17.98 11.48 -6.16
N THR A 507 -17.23 10.82 -5.28
CA THR A 507 -15.77 10.74 -5.39
C THR A 507 -15.38 9.34 -5.83
N MET A 508 -14.23 9.17 -6.48
CA MET A 508 -13.71 7.82 -6.81
C MET A 508 -13.44 6.95 -5.56
N SER A 509 -13.41 7.54 -4.37
CA SER A 509 -13.40 6.86 -3.06
C SER A 509 -14.77 6.31 -2.63
N SER A 510 -15.85 6.70 -3.31
CA SER A 510 -17.15 6.06 -3.22
C SER A 510 -17.15 4.84 -4.15
N PRO A 511 -17.56 3.65 -3.70
CA PRO A 511 -17.56 2.46 -4.54
C PRO A 511 -18.48 2.69 -5.75
N ILE A 512 -17.89 2.95 -6.91
CA ILE A 512 -18.63 2.93 -8.17
C ILE A 512 -18.77 1.46 -8.54
N THR A 513 -19.93 0.88 -8.22
CA THR A 513 -20.47 -0.18 -9.05
C THR A 513 -20.78 0.49 -10.39
N MET A 514 -19.87 0.37 -11.36
CA MET A 514 -20.14 0.78 -12.74
C MET A 514 -21.25 -0.15 -13.23
N VAL A 515 -22.49 0.29 -13.17
CA VAL A 515 -23.57 -0.36 -13.91
C VAL A 515 -23.23 -0.16 -15.38
N SER A 516 -22.95 -1.26 -16.09
CA SER A 516 -22.78 -1.26 -17.54
C SER A 516 -23.99 -0.60 -18.19
N GLU A 517 -23.77 0.27 -19.19
CA GLU A 517 -24.80 1.03 -19.92
C GLU A 517 -25.87 0.19 -20.66
N GLU A 518 -25.88 -1.13 -20.52
CA GLU A 518 -26.82 -2.03 -21.22
C GLU A 518 -28.04 -2.47 -20.40
N SER A 519 -28.29 -1.93 -19.19
CA SER A 519 -29.43 -2.37 -18.37
C SER A 519 -30.30 -1.25 -17.80
N THR A 520 -30.66 -0.26 -18.61
CA THR A 520 -31.74 0.70 -18.28
C THR A 520 -32.70 0.89 -19.45
N VAL A 521 -33.42 -0.17 -19.79
CA VAL A 521 -34.79 -0.07 -20.34
C VAL A 521 -35.58 -1.27 -19.81
N GLU A 522 -36.21 -1.13 -18.64
CA GLU A 522 -37.39 -1.93 -18.31
C GLU A 522 -38.50 -1.01 -17.79
N GLU A 523 -39.63 -1.12 -18.48
CA GLU A 523 -40.81 -0.27 -18.39
C GLU A 523 -41.46 -0.33 -16.99
N THR A 524 -41.58 0.82 -16.34
CA THR A 524 -42.58 0.99 -15.27
C THR A 524 -43.92 1.34 -15.89
N SER A 525 -44.66 0.33 -16.34
CA SER A 525 -46.09 0.42 -16.60
C SER A 525 -46.83 -0.52 -15.65
N LEU A 526 -47.18 -0.02 -14.46
CA LEU A 526 -48.16 -0.67 -13.59
C LEU A 526 -49.38 0.24 -13.44
N HIS A 527 -50.46 -0.26 -14.04
CA HIS A 527 -51.82 0.21 -13.98
C HIS A 527 -52.29 0.54 -12.55
N LEU A 528 -52.71 1.78 -12.32
CA LEU A 528 -53.70 2.09 -11.29
C LEU A 528 -55.01 2.42 -12.00
N LYS A 529 -55.94 1.46 -11.92
CA LYS A 529 -57.32 1.59 -12.41
C LYS A 529 -58.06 2.68 -11.63
N SER A 530 -58.73 3.51 -12.40
CA SER A 530 -59.73 4.51 -12.03
C SER A 530 -60.88 3.95 -11.18
N THR A 531 -61.27 4.71 -10.15
CA THR A 531 -62.65 4.77 -9.67
C THR A 531 -63.06 6.23 -9.50
N GLU A 532 -64.25 6.51 -10.01
CA GLU A 532 -64.84 7.81 -10.34
C GLU A 532 -65.16 8.68 -9.13
N THR A 533 -65.09 10.00 -9.31
CA THR A 533 -65.87 10.97 -8.54
C THR A 533 -66.47 12.01 -9.47
N SER A 534 -67.79 11.93 -9.66
CA SER A 534 -68.63 12.98 -10.21
C SER A 534 -69.33 13.71 -9.06
N GLY A 535 -69.19 15.04 -8.97
CA GLY A 535 -69.97 15.84 -8.01
C GLY A 535 -69.48 17.27 -7.86
N SER A 536 -70.15 18.19 -8.57
CA SER A 536 -70.02 19.64 -8.44
C SER A 536 -70.55 20.17 -7.10
N SER A 537 -69.92 21.20 -6.53
CA SER A 537 -70.53 22.54 -6.32
C SER A 537 -69.76 23.42 -5.31
N HIS A 538 -69.99 24.72 -5.51
CA HIS A 538 -69.45 25.97 -4.98
C HIS A 538 -69.30 26.21 -3.45
N THR A 539 -68.43 27.21 -3.15
CA THR A 539 -68.44 28.22 -2.03
C THR A 539 -68.20 27.70 -0.60
N GLU A 540 -67.56 28.36 0.38
CA GLU A 540 -67.00 29.70 0.61
C GLU A 540 -66.03 29.66 1.83
N ARG A 541 -65.53 30.83 2.26
CA ARG A 541 -64.40 31.12 3.18
C ARG A 541 -64.63 30.91 4.71
N ILE A 542 -63.60 30.34 5.38
CA ILE A 542 -62.87 30.72 6.65
C ILE A 542 -63.68 30.88 8.00
N PRO A 543 -63.08 31.05 9.20
CA PRO A 543 -62.36 30.15 10.16
C PRO A 543 -63.09 29.96 11.54
N SER A 544 -62.59 29.10 12.45
CA SER A 544 -62.31 29.44 13.87
C SER A 544 -62.01 28.24 14.80
N SER A 545 -61.07 28.50 15.74
CA SER A 545 -60.99 28.10 17.16
C SER A 545 -60.94 26.62 17.63
N SER A 546 -59.72 26.24 18.06
CA SER A 546 -59.31 25.80 19.42
C SER A 546 -59.90 24.57 20.16
N LEU A 547 -58.95 23.73 20.63
CA LEU A 547 -58.90 22.90 21.87
C LEU A 547 -59.81 21.65 21.93
N SER A 548 -59.42 20.46 22.41
CA SER A 548 -58.20 19.94 23.07
C SER A 548 -58.26 18.40 23.22
N ALA A 549 -57.05 17.80 23.32
CA ALA A 549 -56.64 16.64 24.14
C ALA A 549 -57.18 15.19 23.93
N LEU A 550 -56.20 14.29 23.67
CA LEU A 550 -55.98 12.88 24.10
C LEU A 550 -55.45 12.07 22.89
N SER A 551 -54.40 11.23 22.91
CA SER A 551 -53.44 10.76 23.92
C SER A 551 -52.45 9.82 23.21
N ARG A 552 -51.14 10.00 23.46
CA ARG A 552 -50.06 8.98 23.60
C ARG A 552 -49.84 7.93 22.49
N ASN A 553 -48.69 8.01 21.80
CA ASN A 553 -47.51 7.22 22.17
C ASN A 553 -46.27 7.67 21.37
N ALA A 554 -45.23 8.03 22.12
CA ALA A 554 -43.88 8.27 21.65
C ALA A 554 -43.01 7.06 22.03
N ALA A 555 -42.07 6.70 21.16
CA ALA A 555 -40.82 6.04 21.55
C ALA A 555 -39.70 6.44 20.58
N LEU A 556 -38.86 7.34 21.07
CA LEU A 556 -37.53 7.67 20.58
C LEU A 556 -36.56 6.52 20.89
N THR A 557 -35.53 6.34 20.06
CA THR A 557 -34.14 6.25 20.55
C THR A 557 -33.19 6.86 19.51
N SER A 558 -32.61 8.01 19.88
CA SER A 558 -31.38 8.55 19.31
C SER A 558 -30.38 8.68 20.47
N SER A 559 -29.11 8.41 20.25
CA SER A 559 -28.06 8.70 21.22
C SER A 559 -26.79 9.15 20.48
N ALA A 560 -26.66 10.46 20.33
CA ALA A 560 -25.40 11.14 20.12
C ALA A 560 -24.97 11.77 21.46
N LYS A 561 -23.77 11.46 21.94
CA LYS A 561 -23.12 12.17 23.04
C LYS A 561 -21.94 12.95 22.47
N VAL A 562 -22.11 14.27 22.41
CA VAL A 562 -21.04 15.25 22.24
C VAL A 562 -20.50 15.58 23.64
N PHE A 563 -19.19 15.52 23.82
CA PHE A 563 -18.51 16.14 24.96
C PHE A 563 -17.72 17.34 24.45
N LEU A 564 -18.17 18.52 24.83
CA LEU A 564 -17.41 19.76 24.89
C LEU A 564 -16.79 19.82 26.29
N VAL A 565 -15.49 20.08 26.38
CA VAL A 565 -14.89 20.65 27.59
C VAL A 565 -14.04 21.85 27.17
N THR A 566 -14.33 22.94 27.87
CA THR A 566 -13.75 24.29 27.87
C THR A 566 -12.24 24.35 28.04
#